data_AF-A0A259NMT0-F1
#
_entry.id   AF-A0A259NMT0-F1
#
_cell.length_a   1.000
_cell.length_b   1.000
_cell.length_c   1.000
_cell.angle_alpha   90.00
_cell.angle_beta   90.00
_cell.angle_gamma   90.00
#
_symmetry.space_group_name_H-M   'P 1'
#
loop_
_entity.id
_entity.type
_entity.pdbx_description
1 polymer ?
#
loop_
_entity_poly.entity_id
_entity_poly.type
_entity_poly.pdbx_seq_one_letter_code
_entity_poly.pdbx_strand_id
1 'polypeptide(L)'
;MTASPSTKANTFDYDQFINEFEEVTYWHFAWYSQIMAALLFDQNNQIQGHHDCKFGQFLDRTEIPPELKTEFDAVRNLHKQMHESASALIASRNDSKEVEEEIFQEFSELQSLFAAACNALLRVAITRFAKQD
;
A
#
# COMPACT_ATOMS: atom_id res chain seq x y z
N MET A 1 10.85 21.39 -45.45
CA MET A 1 10.86 21.64 -43.99
C MET A 1 9.98 20.57 -43.35
N THR A 2 10.59 19.49 -42.89
CA THR A 2 9.90 18.39 -42.20
C THR A 2 9.76 18.76 -40.73
N ALA A 3 8.52 18.83 -40.24
CA ALA A 3 8.24 19.08 -38.83
C ALA A 3 8.82 17.93 -37.99
N SER A 4 9.66 18.28 -37.01
CA SER A 4 10.12 17.34 -35.99
C SER A 4 8.93 16.88 -35.15
N PRO A 5 8.82 15.59 -34.78
CA PRO A 5 7.83 15.15 -33.81
C PRO A 5 8.13 15.83 -32.48
N SER A 6 7.14 16.50 -31.89
CA SER A 6 7.21 16.99 -30.53
C SER A 6 7.34 15.78 -29.60
N THR A 7 8.54 15.55 -29.07
CA THR A 7 8.79 14.69 -27.91
C THR A 7 8.20 15.37 -26.69
N LYS A 8 6.87 15.28 -26.51
CA LYS A 8 6.30 15.40 -25.18
C LYS A 8 6.77 14.17 -24.42
N ALA A 9 7.74 14.36 -23.51
CA ALA A 9 8.06 13.35 -22.51
C ALA A 9 6.74 12.91 -21.85
N ASN A 10 6.52 11.60 -21.71
CA ASN A 10 5.36 11.06 -20.99
C ASN A 10 5.34 11.69 -19.60
N THR A 11 4.49 12.68 -19.40
CA THR A 11 4.22 13.26 -18.10
C THR A 11 3.44 12.23 -17.30
N PHE A 12 3.91 11.92 -16.09
CA PHE A 12 3.19 11.06 -15.16
C PHE A 12 1.75 11.55 -14.98
N ASP A 13 0.78 10.67 -15.15
CA ASP A 13 -0.65 10.99 -15.01
C ASP A 13 -1.02 11.03 -13.52
N TYR A 14 -0.88 12.20 -12.92
CA TYR A 14 -1.16 12.40 -11.50
C TYR A 14 -2.65 12.22 -11.15
N ASP A 15 -3.58 12.57 -12.06
CA ASP A 15 -5.02 12.41 -11.82
C ASP A 15 -5.39 10.93 -11.77
N GLN A 16 -4.97 10.15 -12.76
CA GLN A 16 -5.17 8.70 -12.74
C GLN A 16 -4.53 8.06 -11.52
N PHE A 17 -3.28 8.43 -11.20
CA PHE A 17 -2.58 7.91 -10.02
C PHE A 17 -3.35 8.18 -8.72
N ILE A 18 -3.80 9.42 -8.49
CA ILE A 18 -4.50 9.81 -7.26
C ILE A 18 -5.79 8.99 -7.11
N ASN A 19 -6.61 8.92 -8.17
CA ASN A 19 -7.89 8.20 -8.13
C ASN A 19 -7.70 6.70 -7.85
N GLU A 20 -6.76 6.05 -8.56
CA GLU A 20 -6.48 4.63 -8.33
C GLU A 20 -5.84 4.37 -6.96
N PHE A 21 -4.95 5.25 -6.50
CA PHE A 21 -4.26 5.11 -5.22
C PHE A 21 -5.22 5.20 -4.04
N GLU A 22 -6.19 6.11 -4.08
CA GLU A 22 -7.25 6.20 -3.07
C GLU A 22 -8.09 4.91 -3.04
N GLU A 23 -8.45 4.36 -4.21
CA GLU A 23 -9.22 3.12 -4.30
C GLU A 23 -8.45 1.94 -3.67
N VAL A 24 -7.19 1.74 -4.05
CA VAL A 24 -6.42 0.60 -3.52
C VAL A 24 -6.09 0.76 -2.05
N THR A 25 -5.93 1.99 -1.57
CA THR A 25 -5.75 2.27 -0.14
C THR A 25 -7.01 1.89 0.65
N TYR A 26 -8.20 2.18 0.13
CA TYR A 26 -9.47 1.72 0.73
C TYR A 26 -9.54 0.19 0.80
N TRP A 27 -9.22 -0.51 -0.30
CA TRP A 27 -9.21 -1.98 -0.31
C TRP A 27 -8.24 -2.56 0.72
N HIS A 28 -7.11 -1.89 0.95
CA HIS A 28 -6.14 -2.31 1.95
C HIS A 28 -6.65 -2.12 3.39
N PHE A 29 -7.41 -1.06 3.68
CA PHE A 29 -8.07 -0.89 4.99
C PHE A 29 -9.17 -1.94 5.23
N ALA A 30 -9.88 -2.34 4.18
CA ALA A 30 -10.84 -3.45 4.26
C ALA A 30 -10.12 -4.78 4.58
N TRP A 31 -8.97 -5.04 3.96
CA TRP A 31 -8.13 -6.21 4.26
C TRP A 31 -7.69 -6.24 5.73
N TYR A 32 -7.18 -5.13 6.28
CA TYR A 32 -6.82 -5.03 7.70
C TYR A 32 -8.00 -5.39 8.62
N SER A 33 -9.19 -4.88 8.30
CA SER A 33 -10.42 -5.16 9.06
C SER A 33 -10.80 -6.65 9.02
N GLN A 34 -10.55 -7.34 7.90
CA GLN A 34 -10.74 -8.78 7.78
C GLN A 34 -9.74 -9.59 8.62
N ILE A 35 -8.49 -9.12 8.75
CA ILE A 35 -7.52 -9.71 9.68
C ILE A 35 -8.01 -9.58 11.12
N MET A 36 -8.45 -8.39 11.54
CA MET A 36 -9.00 -8.18 12.89
C MET A 36 -10.20 -9.09 13.18
N ALA A 37 -11.11 -9.21 12.22
CA ALA A 37 -12.26 -10.11 12.35
C ALA A 37 -11.82 -11.58 12.50
N ALA A 38 -10.80 -12.02 11.75
CA ALA A 38 -10.28 -13.38 11.87
C ALA A 38 -9.71 -13.67 13.26
N LEU A 39 -8.97 -12.72 13.84
CA LEU A 39 -8.40 -12.86 15.19
C LEU A 39 -9.48 -12.96 16.27
N LEU A 40 -10.58 -12.20 16.13
CA LEU A 40 -11.67 -12.14 17.10
C LEU A 40 -12.63 -13.32 17.01
N PHE A 41 -12.94 -13.79 15.79
CA PHE A 41 -14.00 -14.78 15.54
C PHE A 41 -13.48 -16.16 15.13
N ASP A 42 -12.17 -16.39 15.23
CA ASP A 42 -11.52 -17.67 14.87
C ASP A 42 -11.84 -18.09 13.43
N GLN A 43 -11.86 -17.11 12.52
CA GLN A 43 -12.09 -17.37 11.10
C GLN A 43 -10.76 -17.72 10.43
N ASN A 44 -10.76 -18.83 9.70
CA ASN A 44 -9.59 -19.26 8.95
C ASN A 44 -9.43 -18.35 7.72
N ASN A 45 -8.60 -17.31 7.83
CA ASN A 45 -8.30 -16.40 6.74
C ASN A 45 -6.94 -16.71 6.15
N GLN A 46 -6.93 -17.06 4.86
CA GLN A 46 -5.69 -17.07 4.09
C GLN A 46 -5.28 -15.61 3.82
N ILE A 47 -4.10 -15.24 4.30
CA ILE A 47 -3.51 -13.95 3.96
C ILE A 47 -2.97 -14.03 2.55
N GLN A 48 -3.46 -13.15 1.69
CA GLN A 48 -2.91 -12.94 0.36
C GLN A 48 -1.48 -12.42 0.46
N GLY A 49 -0.59 -12.88 -0.42
CA GLY A 49 0.75 -12.31 -0.54
C GLY A 49 0.66 -10.82 -0.87
N HIS A 50 1.69 -10.05 -0.48
CA HIS A 50 1.68 -8.60 -0.71
C HIS A 50 1.52 -8.22 -2.18
N HIS A 51 2.09 -8.98 -3.12
CA HIS A 51 1.89 -8.77 -4.56
C HIS A 51 0.49 -9.19 -5.07
N ASP A 52 -0.21 -10.05 -4.33
CA ASP A 52 -1.51 -10.60 -4.75
C ASP A 52 -2.69 -9.69 -4.35
N CYS A 53 -2.47 -8.77 -3.41
CA CYS A 53 -3.50 -7.81 -3.02
C CYS A 53 -3.63 -6.68 -4.07
N LYS A 54 -4.81 -6.05 -4.15
CA LYS A 54 -5.07 -4.96 -5.12
C LYS A 54 -4.06 -3.82 -5.02
N PHE A 55 -3.58 -3.53 -3.82
CA PHE A 55 -2.58 -2.51 -3.55
C PHE A 55 -1.21 -2.89 -4.11
N GLY A 56 -0.75 -4.13 -3.88
CA GLY A 56 0.49 -4.65 -4.46
C GLY A 56 0.46 -4.67 -5.98
N GLN A 57 -0.63 -5.18 -6.56
CA GLN A 57 -0.81 -5.19 -8.02
C GLN A 57 -0.75 -3.79 -8.63
N PHE A 58 -1.36 -2.80 -7.94
CA PHE A 58 -1.27 -1.41 -8.34
C PHE A 58 0.17 -0.88 -8.24
N LEU A 59 0.87 -1.15 -7.14
CA LEU A 59 2.26 -0.70 -6.99
C LEU A 59 3.21 -1.33 -8.01
N ASP A 60 3.01 -2.57 -8.39
CA ASP A 60 3.86 -3.27 -9.36
C ASP A 60 3.70 -2.72 -10.78
N ARG A 61 2.49 -2.29 -11.15
CA ARG A 61 2.20 -1.73 -12.48
C ARG A 61 2.44 -0.23 -12.60
N THR A 62 2.47 0.49 -11.48
CA THR A 62 2.62 1.96 -11.48
C THR A 62 4.05 2.34 -11.82
N GLU A 63 4.21 3.12 -12.89
CA GLU A 63 5.50 3.73 -13.23
C GLU A 63 5.85 4.78 -12.17
N ILE A 64 7.02 4.67 -11.55
CA ILE A 64 7.41 5.58 -10.47
C ILE A 64 8.16 6.77 -11.08
N PRO A 65 7.62 7.99 -10.97
CA PRO A 65 8.36 9.18 -11.38
C PRO A 65 9.56 9.39 -10.42
N PRO A 66 10.76 9.73 -10.94
CA PRO A 66 11.98 9.81 -10.13
C PRO A 66 11.85 10.71 -8.88
N GLU A 67 11.07 11.78 -8.98
CA GLU A 67 10.84 12.75 -7.92
C GLU A 67 9.93 12.26 -6.78
N LEU A 68 9.23 11.13 -6.95
CA LEU A 68 8.41 10.50 -5.90
C LEU A 68 9.03 9.18 -5.41
N LYS A 69 10.22 8.83 -5.89
CA LYS A 69 10.81 7.51 -5.64
C LYS A 69 10.95 7.21 -4.15
N THR A 70 11.34 8.19 -3.35
CA THR A 70 11.51 8.02 -1.90
C THR A 70 10.19 7.67 -1.21
N GLU A 71 9.12 8.38 -1.52
CA GLU A 71 7.79 8.16 -0.96
C GLU A 71 7.20 6.82 -1.40
N PHE A 72 7.37 6.46 -2.68
CA PHE A 72 6.96 5.15 -3.21
C PHE A 72 7.72 3.99 -2.55
N ASP A 73 9.04 4.11 -2.41
CA ASP A 73 9.86 3.07 -1.78
C ASP A 73 9.48 2.90 -0.30
N ALA A 74 9.16 3.99 0.41
CA ALA A 74 8.66 3.93 1.78
C ALA A 74 7.32 3.15 1.88
N VAL A 75 6.36 3.47 1.02
CA VAL A 75 5.07 2.77 0.95
C VAL A 75 5.26 1.29 0.61
N ARG A 76 6.10 0.96 -0.39
CA ARG A 76 6.40 -0.43 -0.78
C ARG A 76 7.02 -1.24 0.35
N ASN A 77 7.99 -0.68 1.05
CA ASN A 77 8.68 -1.35 2.15
C ASN A 77 7.73 -1.61 3.32
N LEU A 78 6.91 -0.63 3.69
CA LEU A 78 5.92 -0.77 4.78
C LEU A 78 4.81 -1.75 4.41
N HIS A 79 4.32 -1.71 3.17
CA HIS A 79 3.35 -2.67 2.65
C HIS A 79 3.84 -4.12 2.78
N LYS A 80 5.08 -4.38 2.35
CA LYS A 80 5.70 -5.70 2.49
C LYS A 80 5.81 -6.13 3.95
N GLN A 81 6.40 -5.29 4.81
CA GLN A 81 6.59 -5.60 6.24
C GLN A 81 5.26 -5.89 6.94
N MET A 82 4.23 -5.11 6.63
CA MET A 82 2.89 -5.29 7.19
C MET A 82 2.25 -6.63 6.77
N HIS A 83 2.40 -7.07 5.52
CA HIS A 83 1.95 -8.39 5.08
C HIS A 83 2.72 -9.54 5.74
N GLU A 84 4.03 -9.37 5.92
CA GLU A 84 4.89 -10.34 6.63
C GLU A 84 4.46 -10.45 8.11
N SER A 85 4.26 -9.32 8.78
CA SER A 85 3.79 -9.27 10.17
C SER A 85 2.37 -9.84 10.33
N ALA A 86 1.45 -9.55 9.40
CA ALA A 86 0.12 -10.15 9.40
C ALA A 86 0.18 -11.68 9.28
N SER A 87 1.08 -12.19 8.44
CA SER A 87 1.29 -13.63 8.26
C SER A 87 1.81 -14.29 9.54
N ALA A 88 2.76 -13.65 10.22
CA ALA A 88 3.24 -14.10 11.52
C ALA A 88 2.14 -14.09 12.59
N LEU A 89 1.31 -13.05 12.61
CA LEU A 89 0.20 -12.89 13.55
C LEU A 89 -0.85 -14.01 13.41
N ILE A 90 -1.26 -14.32 12.17
CA ILE A 90 -2.21 -15.42 11.92
C ILE A 90 -1.57 -16.79 12.24
N ALA A 91 -0.29 -17.00 11.91
CA ALA A 91 0.40 -18.23 12.25
C ALA A 91 0.47 -18.46 13.78
N SER A 92 0.91 -17.44 14.53
CA SER A 92 0.94 -17.46 16.00
C SER A 92 -0.44 -17.76 16.60
N ARG A 93 -1.50 -17.12 16.06
CA ARG A 93 -2.88 -17.37 16.48
C ARG A 93 -3.34 -18.81 16.25
N ASN A 94 -2.94 -19.40 15.15
CA ASN A 94 -3.28 -20.78 14.80
C ASN A 94 -2.55 -21.80 15.68
N ASP A 95 -1.29 -21.52 16.03
CA ASP A 95 -0.45 -22.43 16.82
C ASP A 95 -0.82 -22.40 18.32
N SER A 96 -1.01 -21.21 18.89
CA SER A 96 -1.23 -21.03 20.33
C SER A 96 -2.71 -20.98 20.74
N LYS A 97 -3.63 -20.81 19.78
CA LYS A 97 -5.04 -20.45 20.00
C LYS A 97 -5.27 -19.11 20.72
N GLU A 98 -4.23 -18.31 20.90
CA GLU A 98 -4.28 -16.97 21.47
C GLU A 98 -3.49 -16.01 20.56
N VAL A 99 -3.77 -14.71 20.64
CA VAL A 99 -2.98 -13.73 19.90
C VAL A 99 -1.79 -13.34 20.76
N GLU A 100 -0.57 -13.54 20.27
CA GLU A 100 0.63 -13.01 20.95
C GLU A 100 0.62 -11.47 20.89
N GLU A 101 0.64 -10.85 22.06
CA GLU A 101 0.50 -9.39 22.21
C GLU A 101 1.61 -8.63 21.47
N GLU A 102 2.85 -9.10 21.54
CA GLU A 102 4.01 -8.47 20.90
C GLU A 102 3.85 -8.45 19.36
N ILE A 103 3.44 -9.56 18.76
CA ILE A 103 3.23 -9.68 17.32
C ILE A 103 2.04 -8.80 16.88
N PHE A 104 0.99 -8.73 17.70
CA PHE A 104 -0.14 -7.84 17.45
C PHE A 104 0.27 -6.36 17.48
N GLN A 105 1.09 -5.96 18.46
CA GLN A 105 1.59 -4.59 18.57
C GLN A 105 2.44 -4.22 17.36
N GLU A 106 3.34 -5.09 16.93
CA GLU A 106 4.15 -4.90 15.71
C GLU A 106 3.26 -4.71 14.47
N PHE A 107 2.26 -5.59 14.27
CA PHE A 107 1.33 -5.46 13.15
C PHE A 107 0.56 -4.15 13.18
N SER A 108 0.08 -3.73 14.35
CA SER A 108 -0.66 -2.48 14.55
C SER A 108 0.20 -1.24 14.31
N GLU A 109 1.48 -1.29 14.70
CA GLU A 109 2.43 -0.22 14.44
C GLU A 109 2.72 -0.10 12.93
N LEU A 110 2.98 -1.23 12.26
CA LEU A 110 3.20 -1.27 10.81
C LEU A 110 2.00 -0.74 10.02
N GLN A 111 0.77 -1.08 10.43
CA GLN A 111 -0.45 -0.53 9.83
C GLN A 111 -0.52 1.00 9.97
N SER A 112 -0.12 1.53 11.14
CA SER A 112 -0.12 2.97 11.40
C SER A 112 0.94 3.70 10.56
N LEU A 113 2.14 3.13 10.48
CA LEU A 113 3.23 3.65 9.64
C LEU A 113 2.87 3.60 8.15
N PHE A 114 2.28 2.50 7.69
CA PHE A 114 1.80 2.36 6.32
C PHE A 114 0.75 3.41 5.97
N ALA A 115 -0.25 3.61 6.84
CA ALA A 115 -1.26 4.64 6.63
C ALA A 115 -0.66 6.06 6.58
N ALA A 116 0.32 6.35 7.43
CA ALA A 116 1.04 7.62 7.39
C ALA A 116 1.83 7.80 6.08
N ALA A 117 2.52 6.77 5.61
CA ALA A 117 3.26 6.79 4.36
C ALA A 117 2.36 6.98 3.13
N CYS A 118 1.19 6.30 3.09
CA CYS A 118 0.21 6.49 2.02
C CYS A 118 -0.30 7.94 1.98
N ASN A 119 -0.62 8.51 3.15
CA ASN A 119 -1.03 9.91 3.25
C ASN A 119 0.07 10.87 2.79
N ALA A 120 1.33 10.60 3.11
CA ALA A 120 2.46 11.40 2.66
C ALA A 120 2.60 11.37 1.14
N LEU A 121 2.58 10.18 0.53
CA LEU A 121 2.65 10.01 -0.93
C LEU A 121 1.49 10.73 -1.63
N LEU A 122 0.27 10.58 -1.14
CA LEU A 122 -0.92 11.23 -1.70
C LEU A 122 -0.81 12.76 -1.64
N ARG A 123 -0.35 13.33 -0.52
CA ARG A 123 -0.13 14.78 -0.38
C ARG A 123 0.90 15.31 -1.37
N VAL A 124 2.00 14.58 -1.56
CA VAL A 124 3.01 14.98 -2.54
C VAL A 124 2.43 14.92 -3.95
N ALA A 125 1.72 13.84 -4.32
CA ALA A 125 1.09 13.71 -5.62
C ALA A 125 0.08 14.84 -5.92
N ILE A 126 -0.82 15.14 -4.98
CA ILE A 126 -1.78 16.25 -5.10
C ILE A 126 -1.06 17.60 -5.27
N THR A 127 0.00 17.84 -4.48
CA THR A 127 0.78 19.08 -4.58
C THR A 127 1.47 19.22 -5.93
N ARG A 128 1.86 18.12 -6.56
CA ARG A 128 2.48 18.11 -7.90
C ARG A 128 1.43 18.34 -8.98
N PHE A 129 0.30 17.65 -8.91
CA PHE A 129 -0.84 17.85 -9.80
C PHE A 129 -1.24 19.33 -9.85
N ALA A 130 -1.44 19.96 -8.69
CA ALA A 130 -1.81 21.37 -8.58
C ALA A 130 -0.75 22.38 -9.08
N LYS A 131 0.49 21.93 -9.36
CA LYS A 131 1.57 22.76 -9.93
C LYS A 131 1.79 22.52 -11.42
N GLN A 132 1.10 21.53 -12.01
CA GLN A 132 1.13 21.26 -13.45
C GLN A 132 0.08 22.07 -14.22
N ASP A 133 -0.95 22.54 -13.52
CA ASP A 133 -1.93 23.55 -13.98
C ASP A 133 -1.39 24.98 -13.81
#